data_AF-A0A653I8C9-F1
#
_entry.id   AF-A0A653I8C9-F1
#
_cell.length_a   1.000
_cell.length_b   1.000
_cell.length_c   1.000
_cell.angle_alpha   90.00
_cell.angle_beta   90.00
_cell.angle_gamma   90.00
#
_symmetry.space_group_name_H-M   'P 1'
#
loop_
_entity.id
_entity.type
_entity.pdbx_description
1 polymer ?
#
loop_
_entity_poly.entity_id
_entity_poly.type
_entity_poly.pdbx_seq_one_letter_code
_entity_poly.pdbx_strand_id
1 'polypeptide(L)'
;MKPGKTLALMAGIAELVGGLLFAGGLFLWIAALLIIGSMIVAIVKVHGTNGYWVTQNGYEYNMALIVIALGVAMIGAGDYSLAALIG
;
A
#
# COMPACT_ATOMS: atom_id res chain seq x y z
N MET A 1 18.98 -9.91 4.90
CA MET A 1 19.34 -8.65 5.59
C MET A 1 18.24 -8.33 6.57
N LYS A 2 18.49 -8.35 7.88
CA LYS A 2 17.50 -7.88 8.87
C LYS A 2 17.40 -6.36 8.72
N PRO A 3 16.23 -5.77 8.45
CA PRO A 3 16.12 -4.32 8.52
C PRO A 3 16.54 -3.88 9.93
N GLY A 4 17.35 -2.82 10.01
CA GLY A 4 17.65 -2.21 11.31
C GLY A 4 16.33 -1.89 12.01
N LYS A 5 16.23 -2.12 13.33
CA LYS A 5 14.97 -1.99 14.09
C LYS A 5 14.23 -0.67 13.79
N THR A 6 14.97 0.42 13.60
CA THR A 6 14.46 1.73 13.21
C THR A 6 13.75 1.71 11.86
N LEU A 7 14.33 1.06 10.85
CA LEU A 7 13.78 0.98 9.50
C LEU A 7 12.49 0.15 9.47
N ALA A 8 12.45 -0.94 10.26
CA ALA A 8 11.25 -1.76 10.42
C ALA A 8 10.12 -0.98 11.13
N LEU A 9 10.46 -0.20 12.16
CA LEU A 9 9.49 0.66 12.83
C LEU A 9 8.95 1.75 11.91
N MET A 10 9.83 2.42 11.14
CA MET A 10 9.43 3.43 10.17
C MET A 10 8.54 2.84 9.08
N ALA A 11 8.85 1.64 8.58
CA ALA A 11 8.02 0.94 7.61
C ALA A 11 6.64 0.61 8.18
N GLY A 12 6.57 0.08 9.40
CA GLY A 12 5.29 -0.23 10.06
C GLY A 12 4.44 1.01 10.32
N ILE A 13 5.05 2.12 10.73
CA ILE A 13 4.35 3.41 10.88
C ILE A 13 3.85 3.90 9.52
N ALA A 14 4.67 3.81 8.48
CA ALA A 14 4.30 4.22 7.13
C ALA A 14 3.13 3.40 6.59
N GLU A 15 3.09 2.09 6.84
CA GLU A 15 1.99 1.21 6.47
C GLU A 15 0.70 1.54 7.24
N LEU A 16 0.79 1.76 8.55
CA LEU A 16 -0.36 2.10 9.38
C LEU A 16 -0.96 3.46 8.97
N VAL A 17 -0.11 4.48 8.86
CA VAL A 17 -0.53 5.83 8.49
C VAL A 17 -1.04 5.86 7.06
N GLY A 18 -0.33 5.22 6.13
CA GLY A 18 -0.75 5.10 4.73
C GLY A 18 -2.11 4.42 4.60
N GLY A 19 -2.33 3.32 5.32
CA GLY A 19 -3.60 2.60 5.33
C GLY A 19 -4.75 3.44 5.89
N LEU A 20 -4.54 4.14 7.01
CA LEU A 20 -5.57 5.00 7.61
C LEU A 20 -5.93 6.19 6.71
N LEU A 21 -4.93 6.83 6.10
CA LEU A 21 -5.16 7.92 5.14
C LEU A 21 -5.91 7.43 3.91
N PHE A 22 -5.52 6.28 3.37
CA PHE A 22 -6.16 5.69 2.19
C PHE A 22 -7.61 5.30 2.47
N ALA A 23 -7.88 4.65 3.61
CA ALA A 23 -9.22 4.28 4.03
C ALA A 23 -10.10 5.50 4.33
N GLY A 24 -9.53 6.56 4.91
CA GLY A 24 -10.22 7.83 5.14
C GLY A 24 -10.41 8.67 3.88
N GLY A 25 -9.78 8.31 2.76
CA GLY A 25 -9.80 9.10 1.54
C GLY A 25 -9.01 10.42 1.63
N LEU A 26 -8.11 10.56 2.60
CA LEU A 26 -7.30 11.75 2.84
C LEU A 26 -5.96 11.63 2.13
N PHE A 27 -5.54 12.71 1.44
CA PHE A 27 -4.24 12.76 0.75
C PHE A 27 -3.98 11.49 -0.10
N LEU A 28 -4.98 11.05 -0.85
CA LEU A 28 -5.01 9.73 -1.51
C LEU A 28 -3.75 9.39 -2.30
N TRP A 29 -3.15 10.36 -2.98
CA TRP A 29 -1.91 10.16 -3.72
C TRP A 29 -0.74 9.78 -2.81
N ILE A 30 -0.59 10.45 -1.67
CA ILE A 30 0.44 10.14 -0.67
C ILE A 30 0.14 8.78 -0.03
N ALA A 31 -1.12 8.55 0.34
CA ALA A 31 -1.55 7.30 0.96
C ALA A 31 -1.32 6.09 0.04
N ALA A 32 -1.67 6.22 -1.24
CA ALA A 32 -1.46 5.19 -2.25
C ALA A 32 0.03 4.94 -2.50
N LEU A 33 0.87 5.97 -2.54
CA LEU A 33 2.34 5.79 -2.68
C LEU A 33 2.94 4.99 -1.52
N LEU A 34 2.46 5.20 -0.29
CA LEU A 34 2.90 4.44 0.88
C LEU A 34 2.52 2.95 0.75
N ILE A 35 1.28 2.65 0.34
CA ILE A 35 0.81 1.28 0.11
C ILE A 35 1.58 0.61 -1.04
N ILE A 36 1.73 1.29 -2.17
CA ILE A 36 2.43 0.76 -3.34
C ILE A 36 3.89 0.49 -3.02
N GLY A 37 4.55 1.40 -2.29
CA GLY A 37 5.92 1.24 -1.85
C GLY A 37 6.11 -0.03 -1.00
N SER A 38 5.25 -0.27 -0.02
CA SER A 38 5.34 -1.48 0.82
C SER A 38 5.10 -2.76 0.01
N MET A 39 4.13 -2.75 -0.91
CA MET A 39 3.89 -3.87 -1.81
C MET A 39 5.09 -4.17 -2.71
N ILE A 40 5.74 -3.15 -3.29
CA ILE A 40 6.96 -3.33 -4.09
C ILE A 40 8.06 -3.97 -3.26
N VAL A 41 8.27 -3.51 -2.01
CA VAL A 41 9.26 -4.11 -1.11
C VAL A 41 8.92 -5.58 -0.83
N ALA A 42 7.65 -5.91 -0.57
CA ALA A 42 7.21 -7.29 -0.35
C ALA A 42 7.43 -8.18 -1.59
N ILE A 43 7.16 -7.67 -2.79
CA ILE A 43 7.46 -8.35 -4.06
C ILE A 43 8.96 -8.63 -4.15
N VAL A 44 9.80 -7.60 -4.05
CA VAL A 44 11.25 -7.75 -4.26
C VAL A 44 11.91 -8.62 -3.20
N LYS A 45 11.43 -8.58 -1.95
CA LYS A 45 12.09 -9.26 -0.82
C LYS A 45 11.58 -10.67 -0.53
N VAL A 46 10.31 -10.96 -0.79
CA VAL A 46 9.66 -12.18 -0.30
C VAL A 46 9.01 -12.99 -1.41
N HIS A 47 8.26 -12.33 -2.30
CA HIS A 47 7.35 -13.05 -3.21
C HIS A 47 7.84 -13.15 -4.66
N GLY A 48 8.81 -12.33 -5.07
CA GLY A 48 9.27 -12.25 -6.46
C GLY A 48 9.93 -13.54 -6.97
N THR A 49 10.55 -14.32 -6.08
CA THR A 49 11.15 -15.63 -6.43
C THR A 49 10.13 -16.75 -6.55
N ASN A 50 8.93 -16.58 -5.99
CA ASN A 50 7.91 -17.62 -5.91
C ASN A 50 6.97 -17.64 -7.14
N GLY A 51 7.24 -16.79 -8.13
CA GLY A 51 6.39 -16.64 -9.31
C GLY A 51 5.18 -15.73 -9.08
N TYR A 52 4.24 -15.75 -10.02
CA TYR A 52 3.08 -14.88 -9.98
C TYR A 52 2.02 -15.36 -8.97
N TRP A 53 1.62 -16.63 -9.06
CA TRP A 53 0.42 -17.14 -8.40
C TRP A 53 0.47 -17.12 -6.87
N VAL A 54 -0.58 -16.59 -6.23
CA VAL A 54 -0.68 -16.55 -4.77
C VAL A 54 -0.70 -17.95 -4.13
N THR A 55 -1.19 -18.95 -4.85
CA THR A 55 -1.19 -20.37 -4.42
C THR A 55 0.21 -20.94 -4.19
N GLN A 56 1.23 -20.32 -4.78
CA GLN A 56 2.63 -20.68 -4.61
C GLN A 56 3.38 -19.71 -3.69
N ASN A 57 2.65 -18.86 -2.93
CA ASN A 57 3.21 -17.69 -2.24
C ASN A 57 3.85 -16.68 -3.20
N GLY A 58 3.33 -16.59 -4.43
CA GLY A 58 3.71 -15.59 -5.42
C GLY A 58 3.17 -14.20 -5.11
N TYR A 59 3.42 -13.26 -6.01
CA TYR A 59 3.18 -11.83 -5.79
C TYR A 59 1.87 -11.27 -6.38
N GLU A 60 1.00 -12.12 -6.93
CA GLU A 60 -0.30 -11.76 -7.53
C GLU A 60 -1.12 -10.83 -6.64
N TYR A 61 -1.25 -11.16 -5.35
CA TYR A 61 -2.02 -10.34 -4.40
C TYR A 61 -1.42 -8.94 -4.22
N ASN A 62 -0.09 -8.83 -4.11
CA ASN A 62 0.59 -7.55 -3.98
C ASN A 62 0.38 -6.69 -5.24
N MET A 63 0.39 -7.32 -6.42
CA MET A 63 0.16 -6.62 -7.68
C MET A 63 -1.29 -6.13 -7.79
N ALA A 64 -2.27 -6.93 -7.35
CA ALA A 64 -3.66 -6.50 -7.28
C ALA A 64 -3.82 -5.28 -6.35
N LEU A 65 -3.21 -5.30 -5.17
CA LEU A 65 -3.24 -4.16 -4.24
C LEU A 65 -2.62 -2.90 -4.83
N ILE A 66 -1.51 -3.02 -5.58
CA ILE A 66 -0.89 -1.88 -6.28
C ILE A 66 -1.88 -1.28 -7.28
N VAL A 67 -2.51 -2.11 -8.11
CA VAL A 67 -3.47 -1.64 -9.14
C VAL A 67 -4.68 -0.98 -8.50
N ILE A 68 -5.23 -1.57 -7.42
CA ILE A 68 -6.36 -1.00 -6.68
C ILE A 68 -5.97 0.35 -6.06
N ALA A 69 -4.82 0.43 -5.39
CA ALA A 69 -4.35 1.66 -4.77
C ALA A 69 -4.14 2.79 -5.79
N LEU A 70 -3.54 2.48 -6.94
CA LEU A 70 -3.40 3.41 -8.07
C LEU A 70 -4.77 3.83 -8.62
N GLY A 71 -5.67 2.87 -8.84
CA GLY A 71 -7.01 3.14 -9.36
C GLY A 71 -7.79 4.11 -8.47
N VAL A 72 -7.83 3.86 -7.16
CA VAL A 72 -8.51 4.75 -6.20
C VAL A 72 -7.83 6.12 -6.13
N ALA A 73 -6.50 6.19 -6.15
CA ALA A 73 -5.79 7.48 -6.17
C ALA A 73 -6.12 8.31 -7.41
N MET A 74 -6.32 7.67 -8.56
CA MET A 74 -6.70 8.34 -9.81
C MET A 74 -8.18 8.72 -9.87
N ILE A 75 -9.07 7.88 -9.33
CA ILE A 75 -10.52 8.12 -9.29
C ILE A 75 -10.87 9.21 -8.26
N GLY A 76 -10.16 9.26 -7.13
CA GLY A 76 -10.43 10.16 -6.02
C GLY A 76 -11.22 9.50 -4.88
N ALA A 77 -11.44 10.25 -3.81
CA ALA A 77 -11.92 9.74 -2.52
C ALA A 77 -13.41 9.44 -2.48
N GLY A 78 -14.18 9.99 -3.43
CA GLY A 78 -15.64 9.87 -3.48
C GLY A 78 -16.36 10.63 -2.36
N ASP A 79 -17.68 10.60 -2.42
CA ASP A 79 -18.56 11.42 -1.57
C ASP A 79 -18.62 10.96 -0.11
N TYR A 80 -18.29 9.67 0.15
CA TYR A 80 -18.25 9.09 1.49
C TYR A 80 -16.84 9.07 2.10
N SER A 81 -16.00 10.04 1.75
CA SER A 81 -14.66 10.17 2.31
C SER A 81 -14.61 11.14 3.49
N LEU A 82 -13.64 10.96 4.40
CA LEU A 82 -13.37 11.97 5.42
C LEU A 82 -12.89 13.28 4.78
N ALA A 83 -12.24 13.20 3.61
CA ALA A 83 -11.90 14.38 2.81
C ALA A 83 -13.14 15.20 2.42
N ALA A 84 -14.26 14.55 2.09
CA ALA A 84 -15.52 15.22 1.77
C ALA A 84 -16.20 15.85 3.01
N LEU A 85 -15.86 15.42 4.23
CA LEU A 85 -16.41 16.00 5.47
C LEU A 85 -15.64 17.26 5.93
N ILE A 86 -14.35 17.34 5.58
CA ILE A 86 -13.46 18.46 5.94
C ILE A 86 -13.29 19.49 4.80
N GLY A 87 -13.96 19.28 3.66
CA GLY A 87 -13.89 20.10 2.45
C GLY A 87 -15.21 20.78 2.12
#